data_AF-A0A7Y8IRD9-F1
#
_entry.id   AF-A0A7Y8IRD9-F1
#
_cell.length_a   1.000
_cell.length_b   1.000
_cell.length_c   1.000
_cell.angle_alpha   90.00
_cell.angle_beta   90.00
_cell.angle_gamma   90.00
#
_symmetry.space_group_name_H-M   'P 1'
#
loop_
_entity.id
_entity.type
_entity.pdbx_description
1 polymer ?
#
loop_
_entity_poly.entity_id
_entity_poly.type
_entity_poly.pdbx_seq_one_letter_code
_entity_poly.pdbx_strand_id
1 'polypeptide(L)'
;MAHWLALIGAAMAGVVLAEEPARVLTLERPSAGIAAVAIEAGVGEVEVLASQEPVLSVRIEVSADPSLLRSSRRLREELEQAELVAEERGGTLHLLVRPKQRNRGWGEQWLVRLPATMARTVELGVGDVRILDVAADVTVEVGVGNVRIEGPEEAFGPVSASCGVGDVSLRTPAGRERGSGFIGHELTWRGPGTASIEAEAGVGDVVIRLR
;
A
#
# COMPACT_ATOMS: atom_id res chain seq x y z
N MET A 1 51.03 -19.53 39.52
CA MET A 1 49.64 -19.41 40.00
C MET A 1 48.94 -18.31 39.21
N ALA A 2 48.31 -18.67 38.09
CA ALA A 2 47.49 -17.75 37.31
C ALA A 2 46.16 -18.45 37.06
N HIS A 3 45.11 -17.97 37.72
CA HIS A 3 43.74 -18.46 37.57
C HIS A 3 43.13 -17.79 36.33
N TRP A 4 42.80 -18.58 35.32
CA TRP A 4 41.99 -18.12 34.18
C TRP A 4 40.52 -18.45 34.48
N LEU A 5 39.71 -17.41 34.65
CA LEU A 5 38.25 -17.50 34.78
C LEU A 5 37.66 -17.87 33.42
N ALA A 6 37.07 -19.06 33.30
CA ALA A 6 36.27 -19.45 32.14
C ALA A 6 34.87 -18.81 32.27
N LEU A 7 34.58 -17.87 31.37
CA LEU A 7 33.25 -17.29 31.15
C LEU A 7 32.31 -18.38 30.60
N ILE A 8 31.21 -18.63 31.31
CA ILE A 8 30.10 -19.47 30.85
C ILE A 8 29.31 -18.64 29.82
N GLY A 9 29.42 -19.00 28.55
CA GLY A 9 28.56 -18.47 27.49
C GLY A 9 27.18 -19.12 27.57
N ALA A 10 26.18 -18.35 28.02
CA ALA A 10 24.78 -18.76 27.94
C ALA A 10 24.33 -18.73 26.47
N ALA A 11 24.11 -19.92 25.88
CA ALA A 11 23.42 -20.04 24.60
C ALA A 11 21.94 -19.71 24.81
N MET A 12 21.55 -18.48 24.47
CA MET A 12 20.14 -18.12 24.32
C MET A 12 19.60 -18.86 23.11
N ALA A 13 18.86 -19.95 23.35
CA ALA A 13 18.03 -20.57 22.32
C ALA A 13 16.90 -19.60 21.99
N GLY A 14 17.08 -18.80 20.95
CA GLY A 14 15.99 -18.04 20.35
C GLY A 14 14.94 -19.03 19.86
N VAL A 15 13.72 -18.91 20.36
CA VAL A 15 12.56 -19.53 19.72
C VAL A 15 12.47 -18.87 18.34
N VAL A 16 12.90 -19.60 17.31
CA VAL A 16 12.56 -19.25 15.92
C VAL A 16 11.06 -19.50 15.82
N LEU A 17 10.28 -18.44 16.03
CA LEU A 17 8.92 -18.41 15.48
C LEU A 17 9.08 -18.68 13.99
N ALA A 18 8.33 -19.63 13.46
CA ALA A 18 8.40 -20.01 12.06
C ALA A 18 8.22 -18.73 11.22
N GLU A 19 9.33 -18.26 10.65
CA GLU A 19 9.33 -17.14 9.73
C GLU A 19 8.48 -17.60 8.55
N GLU A 20 7.37 -16.89 8.27
CA GLU A 20 6.61 -17.19 7.07
C GLU A 20 7.58 -17.08 5.90
N PRO A 21 7.66 -18.08 5.01
CA PRO A 21 8.51 -18.01 3.84
C PRO A 21 8.12 -16.77 3.04
N ALA A 22 8.99 -15.76 3.13
CA ALA A 22 8.77 -14.44 2.58
C ALA A 22 9.99 -14.00 1.78
N ARG A 23 9.74 -13.21 0.74
CA ARG A 23 10.76 -12.57 -0.08
C ARG A 23 10.61 -11.07 0.05
N VAL A 24 11.71 -10.41 0.39
CA VAL A 24 11.76 -8.95 0.46
C VAL A 24 12.30 -8.39 -0.84
N LEU A 25 11.55 -7.48 -1.44
CA LEU A 25 11.90 -6.75 -2.66
C LEU A 25 12.04 -5.27 -2.33
N THR A 26 13.04 -4.61 -2.88
CA THR A 26 13.29 -3.19 -2.63
C THR A 26 13.65 -2.43 -3.90
N LEU A 27 13.24 -1.17 -3.95
CA LEU A 27 13.68 -0.19 -4.94
C LEU A 27 13.91 1.13 -4.21
N GLU A 28 15.05 1.75 -4.45
CA GLU A 28 15.32 3.11 -4.01
C GLU A 28 15.98 3.87 -5.16
N ARG A 29 15.43 5.05 -5.50
CA ARG A 29 16.03 5.91 -6.52
C ARG A 29 15.58 7.36 -6.36
N PRO A 30 16.32 8.32 -6.94
CA PRO A 30 15.88 9.72 -7.01
C PRO A 30 14.51 9.85 -7.69
N SER A 31 13.68 10.77 -7.19
CA SER A 31 12.36 11.08 -7.76
C SER A 31 12.40 12.02 -8.97
N ALA A 32 13.58 12.55 -9.30
CA ALA A 32 13.77 13.47 -10.42
C ALA A 32 13.30 12.85 -11.74
N GLY A 33 12.45 13.59 -12.47
CA GLY A 33 11.90 13.16 -13.76
C GLY A 33 10.62 12.32 -13.67
N ILE A 34 10.20 11.91 -12.47
CA ILE A 34 8.98 11.14 -12.24
C ILE A 34 7.89 12.10 -11.75
N ALA A 35 6.80 12.18 -12.50
CA ALA A 35 5.65 13.01 -12.16
C ALA A 35 4.63 12.24 -11.30
N ALA A 36 4.49 10.94 -11.56
CA ALA A 36 3.51 10.09 -10.91
C ALA A 36 4.04 8.68 -10.65
N VAL A 37 3.41 7.98 -9.71
CA VAL A 37 3.66 6.56 -9.44
C VAL A 37 2.35 5.79 -9.53
N ALA A 38 2.35 4.70 -10.28
CA ALA A 38 1.22 3.77 -10.38
C ALA A 38 1.62 2.42 -9.76
N ILE A 39 0.87 1.97 -8.76
CA ILE A 39 1.10 0.72 -8.03
C ILE A 39 -0.02 -0.26 -8.39
N GLU A 40 0.34 -1.41 -8.94
CA GLU A 40 -0.58 -2.53 -9.18
C GLU A 40 -0.24 -3.68 -8.23
N ALA A 41 -1.12 -3.89 -7.25
CA ALA A 41 -0.97 -4.91 -6.22
C ALA A 41 -2.05 -6.00 -6.33
N GLY A 42 -1.68 -7.24 -6.02
CA GLY A 42 -2.57 -8.40 -6.13
C GLY A 42 -3.48 -8.57 -4.92
N VAL A 43 -2.90 -9.11 -3.85
CA VAL A 43 -3.56 -9.44 -2.59
C VAL A 43 -2.66 -9.02 -1.44
N GLY A 44 -3.15 -8.21 -0.50
CA GLY A 44 -2.40 -7.81 0.68
C GLY A 44 -2.66 -6.37 1.11
N GLU A 45 -1.61 -5.66 1.53
CA GLU A 45 -1.72 -4.29 2.03
C GLU A 45 -0.84 -3.36 1.21
N VAL A 46 -1.35 -2.16 0.90
CA VAL A 46 -0.57 -1.09 0.30
C VAL A 46 -0.58 0.13 1.21
N GLU A 47 0.58 0.46 1.79
CA GLU A 47 0.79 1.68 2.54
C GLU A 47 1.68 2.66 1.74
N VAL A 48 1.12 3.83 1.42
CA VAL A 48 1.84 4.91 0.75
C VAL A 48 1.99 6.07 1.72
N LEU A 49 3.24 6.44 2.01
CA LEU A 49 3.59 7.53 2.90
C LEU A 49 4.20 8.69 2.11
N ALA A 50 3.73 9.90 2.37
CA ALA A 50 4.44 11.07 1.90
C ALA A 50 5.79 11.24 2.62
N SER A 51 6.78 11.72 1.87
CA SER A 51 8.12 12.05 2.32
C SER A 51 8.50 13.46 1.84
N GLN A 52 9.38 14.12 2.58
CA GLN A 52 9.99 15.38 2.16
C GLN A 52 11.31 15.15 1.39
N GLU A 53 11.77 13.90 1.33
CA GLU A 53 13.00 13.54 0.64
C GLU A 53 12.78 13.44 -0.87
N PRO A 54 13.74 13.86 -1.71
CA PRO A 54 13.67 13.74 -3.17
C PRO A 54 14.01 12.31 -3.65
N VAL A 55 13.58 11.31 -2.89
CA VAL A 55 13.86 9.89 -3.09
C VAL A 55 12.52 9.16 -3.03
N LEU A 56 12.32 8.24 -3.97
CA LEU A 56 11.25 7.25 -3.88
C LEU A 56 11.84 5.95 -3.33
N SER A 57 11.19 5.38 -2.33
CA SER A 57 11.57 4.09 -1.76
C SER A 57 10.39 3.15 -1.74
N VAL A 58 10.59 1.92 -2.20
CA VAL A 58 9.60 0.85 -2.21
C VAL A 58 10.21 -0.32 -1.47
N ARG A 59 9.46 -0.88 -0.53
CA ARG A 59 9.75 -2.16 0.11
C ARG A 59 8.50 -3.03 -0.01
N ILE A 60 8.68 -4.27 -0.42
CA ILE A 60 7.60 -5.24 -0.57
C ILE A 60 8.02 -6.50 0.16
N GLU A 61 7.17 -6.98 1.06
CA GLU A 61 7.27 -8.32 1.58
C GLU A 61 6.25 -9.20 0.88
N VAL A 62 6.74 -10.14 0.08
CA VAL A 62 5.93 -11.11 -0.64
C VAL A 62 5.93 -12.40 0.16
N SER A 63 4.78 -12.86 0.62
CA SER A 63 4.65 -14.10 1.38
C SER A 63 3.68 -15.07 0.71
N ALA A 64 3.79 -16.34 1.08
CA ALA A 64 2.80 -17.34 0.67
C ALA A 64 2.47 -18.32 1.80
N ASP A 65 1.25 -18.86 1.76
CA ASP A 65 0.73 -19.74 2.80
C ASP A 65 1.66 -20.98 2.99
N PRO A 66 2.14 -21.25 4.22
CA PRO A 66 3.08 -22.33 4.47
C PRO A 66 2.56 -23.74 4.12
N SER A 67 1.24 -23.97 4.20
CA SER A 67 0.62 -25.26 3.85
C SER A 67 0.57 -25.44 2.34
N LEU A 68 0.20 -24.39 1.61
CA LEU A 68 0.20 -24.36 0.15
C LEU A 68 1.62 -24.43 -0.41
N LEU A 69 2.59 -23.79 0.23
CA LEU A 69 3.99 -23.94 -0.18
C LEU A 69 4.48 -25.37 0.00
N ARG A 70 4.20 -26.04 1.12
CA ARG A 70 4.60 -27.45 1.29
C ARG A 70 3.99 -28.36 0.22
N SER A 71 2.72 -28.13 -0.13
CA SER A 71 1.99 -28.94 -1.10
C SER A 71 2.21 -28.56 -2.57
N SER A 72 2.69 -27.35 -2.88
CA SER A 72 2.85 -26.86 -4.26
C SER A 72 4.29 -26.46 -4.57
N ARG A 73 4.96 -27.24 -5.45
CA ARG A 73 6.29 -26.87 -5.99
C ARG A 73 6.22 -25.58 -6.81
N ARG A 74 5.16 -25.42 -7.60
CA ARG A 74 4.95 -24.23 -8.43
C ARG A 74 4.88 -22.95 -7.60
N LEU A 75 4.12 -22.95 -6.49
CA LEU A 75 4.00 -21.76 -5.64
C LEU A 75 5.34 -21.38 -4.99
N ARG A 76 6.14 -22.39 -4.60
CA ARG A 76 7.52 -22.17 -4.12
C ARG A 76 8.39 -21.51 -5.18
N GLU A 77 8.39 -22.06 -6.39
CA GLU A 77 9.15 -21.49 -7.52
C GLU A 77 8.68 -20.07 -7.86
N GLU A 78 7.38 -19.82 -7.83
CA GLU A 78 6.80 -18.48 -8.07
C GLU A 78 7.22 -17.47 -6.99
N LEU A 79 7.25 -17.87 -5.71
CA LEU A 79 7.75 -17.03 -4.61
C LEU A 79 9.26 -16.76 -4.75
N GLU A 80 10.03 -17.80 -5.07
CA GLU A 80 11.48 -17.71 -5.33
C GLU A 80 11.83 -16.90 -6.58
N GLN A 81 10.87 -16.70 -7.49
CA GLN A 81 11.00 -15.87 -8.70
C GLN A 81 10.32 -14.50 -8.55
N ALA A 82 9.63 -14.24 -7.44
CA ALA A 82 8.96 -12.97 -7.19
C ALA A 82 9.90 -11.76 -7.33
N GLU A 83 9.63 -10.86 -8.26
CA GLU A 83 10.45 -9.69 -8.52
C GLU A 83 9.60 -8.43 -8.61
N LEU A 84 10.19 -7.30 -8.19
CA LEU A 84 9.60 -5.98 -8.37
C LEU A 84 9.96 -5.49 -9.76
N VAL A 85 8.95 -5.29 -10.59
CA VAL A 85 9.07 -4.67 -11.90
C VAL A 85 8.77 -3.18 -11.77
N ALA A 86 9.72 -2.36 -12.22
CA ALA A 86 9.62 -0.90 -12.23
C ALA A 86 9.83 -0.38 -13.66
N GLU A 87 8.76 0.09 -14.29
CA GLU A 87 8.77 0.54 -15.69
C GLU A 87 8.32 2.00 -15.77
N GLU A 88 9.14 2.87 -16.38
CA GLU A 88 8.80 4.27 -16.56
C GLU A 88 8.15 4.49 -17.93
N ARG A 89 6.96 5.09 -17.95
CA ARG A 89 6.20 5.39 -19.16
C ARG A 89 5.54 6.76 -19.04
N GLY A 90 5.88 7.68 -19.93
CA GLY A 90 5.23 9.01 -19.98
C GLY A 90 5.39 9.84 -18.70
N GLY A 91 6.46 9.65 -17.93
CA GLY A 91 6.67 10.33 -16.64
C GLY A 91 6.00 9.65 -15.45
N THR A 92 5.32 8.52 -15.66
CA THR A 92 4.77 7.67 -14.59
C THR A 92 5.68 6.47 -14.36
N LEU A 93 6.03 6.20 -13.10
CA LEU A 93 6.70 4.96 -12.70
C LEU A 93 5.64 3.91 -12.33
N HIS A 94 5.52 2.88 -13.16
CA HIS A 94 4.64 1.75 -12.92
C HIS A 94 5.37 0.67 -12.11
N LEU A 95 4.74 0.24 -11.01
CA LEU A 95 5.27 -0.72 -10.05
C LEU A 95 4.32 -1.92 -9.94
N LEU A 96 4.87 -3.12 -10.08
CA LEU A 96 4.12 -4.37 -9.89
C LEU A 96 5.05 -5.51 -9.47
N VAL A 97 4.50 -6.55 -8.85
CA VAL A 97 5.23 -7.80 -8.59
C VAL A 97 4.95 -8.82 -9.69
N ARG A 98 6.00 -9.49 -10.18
CA ARG A 98 5.89 -10.67 -11.04
C ARG A 98 6.39 -11.92 -10.33
N PRO A 99 5.75 -13.09 -10.51
CA PRO A 99 4.53 -13.30 -11.29
C PRO A 99 3.30 -12.69 -10.61
N LYS A 100 2.34 -12.18 -11.39
CA LYS A 100 1.09 -11.65 -10.85
C LYS A 100 0.28 -12.79 -10.22
N GLN A 101 -0.12 -12.64 -8.96
CA GLN A 101 -0.95 -13.60 -8.24
C GLN A 101 -2.17 -12.91 -7.65
N ARG A 102 -3.31 -13.60 -7.67
CA ARG A 102 -4.58 -13.13 -7.09
C ARG A 102 -5.23 -14.19 -6.19
N ASN A 103 -4.44 -15.17 -5.76
CA ASN A 103 -4.94 -16.31 -4.99
C ASN A 103 -4.83 -16.04 -3.48
N ARG A 104 -5.63 -16.74 -2.67
CA ARG A 104 -5.67 -16.54 -1.21
C ARG A 104 -4.40 -16.98 -0.47
N GLY A 105 -3.48 -17.67 -1.16
CA GLY A 105 -2.23 -18.18 -0.61
C GLY A 105 -1.04 -17.29 -0.89
N TRP A 106 -1.25 -16.11 -1.47
CA TRP A 106 -0.23 -15.13 -1.82
C TRP A 106 -0.56 -13.81 -1.15
N GLY A 107 0.44 -13.17 -0.54
CA GLY A 107 0.30 -11.89 0.13
C GLY A 107 1.42 -10.94 -0.26
N GLU A 108 1.09 -9.67 -0.42
CA GLU A 108 2.01 -8.59 -0.72
C GLU A 108 1.83 -7.46 0.30
N GLN A 109 2.85 -7.17 1.10
CA GLN A 109 2.87 -6.00 1.98
C GLN A 109 3.75 -4.92 1.37
N TRP A 110 3.13 -3.89 0.80
CA TRP A 110 3.80 -2.79 0.16
C TRP A 110 3.94 -1.61 1.12
N LEU A 111 5.17 -1.14 1.28
CA LEU A 111 5.49 0.14 1.91
C LEU A 111 6.18 1.04 0.89
N VAL A 112 5.49 2.10 0.47
CA VAL A 112 5.96 3.02 -0.56
C VAL A 112 6.09 4.42 0.03
N ARG A 113 7.26 5.04 -0.09
CA ARG A 113 7.49 6.42 0.32
C ARG A 113 7.75 7.27 -0.90
N LEU A 114 6.93 8.31 -1.07
CA LEU A 114 6.96 9.21 -2.23
C LEU A 114 7.02 10.66 -1.77
N PRO A 115 7.60 11.59 -2.55
CA PRO A 115 7.41 13.01 -2.32
C PRO A 115 5.93 13.39 -2.15
N ALA A 116 5.62 14.28 -1.21
CA ALA A 116 4.23 14.69 -0.91
C ALA A 116 3.48 15.26 -2.12
N THR A 117 4.21 15.90 -3.04
CA THR A 117 3.70 16.58 -4.25
C THR A 117 3.60 15.68 -5.47
N MET A 118 3.96 14.39 -5.35
CA MET A 118 3.92 13.43 -6.45
C MET A 118 2.52 12.82 -6.58
N ALA A 119 1.97 12.78 -7.79
CA ALA A 119 0.69 12.12 -8.03
C ALA A 119 0.82 10.60 -7.86
N ARG A 120 -0.25 9.94 -7.43
CA ARG A 120 -0.22 8.50 -7.17
C ARG A 120 -1.52 7.79 -7.52
N THR A 121 -1.37 6.63 -8.13
CA THR A 121 -2.46 5.72 -8.46
C THR A 121 -2.19 4.36 -7.81
N VAL A 122 -3.18 3.80 -7.12
CA VAL A 122 -3.09 2.47 -6.50
C VAL A 122 -4.26 1.62 -6.97
N GLU A 123 -3.95 0.50 -7.62
CA GLU A 123 -4.90 -0.55 -7.94
C GLU A 123 -4.60 -1.77 -7.07
N LEU A 124 -5.58 -2.22 -6.29
CA LEU A 124 -5.46 -3.42 -5.45
C LEU A 124 -6.60 -4.40 -5.73
N GLY A 125 -6.25 -5.66 -5.96
CA GLY A 125 -7.25 -6.71 -6.10
C GLY A 125 -8.01 -6.98 -4.80
N VAL A 126 -7.29 -7.39 -3.75
CA VAL A 126 -7.88 -7.73 -2.44
C VAL A 126 -7.00 -7.22 -1.30
N GLY A 127 -7.60 -6.55 -0.34
CA GLY A 127 -7.00 -6.09 0.91
C GLY A 127 -7.11 -4.59 1.09
N ASP A 128 -6.22 -3.99 1.90
CA ASP A 128 -6.39 -2.61 2.34
C ASP A 128 -5.37 -1.66 1.71
N VAL A 129 -5.81 -0.43 1.40
CA VAL A 129 -4.96 0.66 0.95
C VAL A 129 -4.96 1.79 1.97
N ARG A 130 -3.78 2.26 2.37
CA ARG A 130 -3.57 3.41 3.26
C ARG A 130 -2.65 4.40 2.58
N ILE A 131 -3.13 5.62 2.37
CA ILE A 131 -2.33 6.72 1.84
C ILE A 131 -2.31 7.83 2.87
N LEU A 132 -1.12 8.15 3.39
CA LEU A 132 -0.95 9.07 4.51
C LEU A 132 -0.14 10.30 4.11
N ASP A 133 -0.56 11.46 4.64
CA ASP A 133 0.09 12.77 4.53
C ASP A 133 0.28 13.26 3.08
N VAL A 134 -0.63 12.91 2.18
CA VAL A 134 -0.57 13.28 0.76
C VAL A 134 -1.06 14.71 0.50
N ALA A 135 -0.43 15.43 -0.44
CA ALA A 135 -0.81 16.78 -0.85
C ALA A 135 -0.81 16.96 -2.39
N ALA A 136 -1.10 15.88 -3.11
CA ALA A 136 -1.14 15.79 -4.57
C ALA A 136 -2.28 14.87 -5.01
N ASP A 137 -2.50 14.73 -6.32
CA ASP A 137 -3.57 13.90 -6.86
C ASP A 137 -3.44 12.44 -6.42
N VAL A 138 -4.58 11.87 -5.99
CA VAL A 138 -4.71 10.49 -5.54
C VAL A 138 -5.84 9.81 -6.28
N THR A 139 -5.52 8.67 -6.89
CA THR A 139 -6.51 7.73 -7.43
C THR A 139 -6.32 6.36 -6.77
N VAL A 140 -7.38 5.78 -6.21
CA VAL A 140 -7.34 4.46 -5.59
C VAL A 140 -8.51 3.62 -6.07
N GLU A 141 -8.22 2.42 -6.56
CA GLU A 141 -9.22 1.42 -6.91
C GLU A 141 -8.93 0.11 -6.16
N VAL A 142 -9.91 -0.36 -5.37
CA VAL A 142 -9.81 -1.63 -4.63
C VAL A 142 -10.95 -2.55 -5.02
N GLY A 143 -10.65 -3.79 -5.41
CA GLY A 143 -11.67 -4.78 -5.69
C GLY A 143 -12.46 -5.18 -4.44
N VAL A 144 -11.74 -5.69 -3.43
CA VAL A 144 -12.31 -6.06 -2.12
C VAL A 144 -11.38 -5.64 -0.99
N GLY A 145 -11.85 -4.75 -0.12
CA GLY A 145 -11.17 -4.28 1.08
C GLY A 145 -11.33 -2.76 1.24
N ASN A 146 -10.59 -2.17 2.16
CA ASN A 146 -10.85 -0.80 2.61
C ASN A 146 -9.82 0.19 2.08
N VAL A 147 -10.27 1.43 1.87
CA VAL A 147 -9.42 2.54 1.46
C VAL A 147 -9.39 3.58 2.57
N ARG A 148 -8.18 4.00 2.96
CA ARG A 148 -7.96 5.13 3.88
C ARG A 148 -7.03 6.15 3.26
N ILE A 149 -7.48 7.38 3.13
CA ILE A 149 -6.69 8.50 2.60
C ILE A 149 -6.65 9.63 3.62
N GLU A 150 -5.45 10.13 3.91
CA GLU A 150 -5.23 11.25 4.83
C GLU A 150 -4.33 12.32 4.23
N GLY A 151 -4.68 13.59 4.45
CA GLY A 151 -3.92 14.73 3.97
C GLY A 151 -4.43 16.06 4.52
N PRO A 152 -3.77 17.19 4.18
CA PRO A 152 -4.21 18.51 4.60
C PRO A 152 -5.42 18.99 3.78
N GLU A 153 -6.43 19.56 4.43
CA GLU A 153 -7.64 20.06 3.74
C GLU A 153 -7.31 21.09 2.65
N GLU A 154 -6.31 21.95 2.89
CA GLU A 154 -5.90 22.99 1.95
C GLU A 154 -5.33 22.48 0.63
N ALA A 155 -4.88 21.22 0.57
CA ALA A 155 -4.36 20.63 -0.67
C ALA A 155 -5.48 20.23 -1.63
N PHE A 156 -6.64 19.83 -1.11
CA PHE A 156 -7.66 19.14 -1.90
C PHE A 156 -8.84 20.04 -2.28
N GLY A 157 -9.16 20.00 -3.57
CA GLY A 157 -10.35 20.60 -4.15
C GLY A 157 -11.42 19.52 -4.34
N PRO A 158 -11.52 18.91 -5.52
CA PRO A 158 -12.51 17.88 -5.76
C PRO A 158 -12.15 16.56 -5.05
N VAL A 159 -13.13 16.01 -4.33
CA VAL A 159 -13.06 14.66 -3.75
C VAL A 159 -14.26 13.88 -4.26
N SER A 160 -14.02 12.72 -4.85
CA SER A 160 -15.01 11.74 -5.25
C SER A 160 -14.67 10.42 -4.60
N ALA A 161 -15.64 9.81 -3.94
CA ALA A 161 -15.46 8.51 -3.32
C ALA A 161 -16.72 7.67 -3.47
N SER A 162 -16.55 6.41 -3.83
CA SER A 162 -17.64 5.48 -4.05
C SER A 162 -17.30 4.08 -3.53
N CYS A 163 -18.33 3.32 -3.17
CA CYS A 163 -18.19 1.89 -3.00
C CYS A 163 -19.39 1.13 -3.56
N GLY A 164 -19.17 -0.10 -4.04
CA GLY A 164 -20.24 -0.98 -4.51
C GLY A 164 -21.04 -1.58 -3.36
N VAL A 165 -20.36 -2.00 -2.29
CA VAL A 165 -20.94 -2.47 -1.03
C VAL A 165 -20.08 -1.97 0.12
N GLY A 166 -20.64 -1.15 1.01
CA GLY A 166 -19.94 -0.61 2.17
C GLY A 166 -20.32 0.84 2.45
N ASP A 167 -19.49 1.52 3.25
CA ASP A 167 -19.68 2.91 3.62
C ASP A 167 -18.59 3.83 3.06
N VAL A 168 -18.99 5.04 2.69
CA VAL A 168 -18.07 6.13 2.36
C VAL A 168 -18.17 7.22 3.43
N SER A 169 -17.05 7.71 3.93
CA SER A 169 -17.04 8.84 4.86
C SER A 169 -15.87 9.79 4.64
N LEU A 170 -16.16 11.07 4.80
CA LEU A 170 -15.18 12.15 4.77
C LEU A 170 -15.20 12.88 6.11
N ARG A 171 -14.03 13.16 6.68
CA ARG A 171 -13.87 14.05 7.82
C ARG A 171 -13.00 15.23 7.43
N THR A 172 -13.45 16.43 7.75
CA THR A 172 -12.73 17.70 7.60
C THR A 172 -12.73 18.45 8.94
N PRO A 173 -11.96 19.53 9.09
CA PRO A 173 -12.12 20.47 10.20
C PRO A 173 -13.54 21.03 10.33
N ALA A 174 -14.26 21.21 9.23
CA ALA A 174 -15.63 21.70 9.22
C ALA A 174 -16.67 20.67 9.71
N GLY A 175 -16.37 19.37 9.64
CA GLY A 175 -17.26 18.33 10.13
C GLY A 175 -17.04 16.95 9.54
N ARG A 176 -18.10 16.13 9.57
CA ARG A 176 -18.11 14.80 8.95
C ARG A 176 -19.23 14.73 7.92
N GLU A 177 -18.88 14.22 6.75
CA GLU A 177 -19.81 13.87 5.68
C GLU A 177 -19.84 12.34 5.52
N ARG A 178 -21.00 11.81 5.14
CA ARG A 178 -21.20 10.40 4.86
C ARG A 178 -21.76 10.27 3.46
N GLY A 179 -21.32 9.23 2.75
CA GLY A 179 -21.89 8.89 1.47
C GLY A 179 -23.36 8.51 1.60
N SER A 180 -24.06 8.60 0.47
CA SER A 180 -25.47 8.24 0.36
C SER A 180 -25.66 7.15 -0.68
N GLY A 181 -26.69 6.32 -0.49
CA GLY A 181 -27.04 5.22 -1.37
C GLY A 181 -27.79 4.13 -0.63
N PHE A 182 -28.10 3.02 -1.31
CA PHE A 182 -28.86 1.91 -0.71
C PHE A 182 -28.00 0.68 -0.42
N ILE A 183 -27.13 0.28 -1.35
CA ILE A 183 -26.23 -0.88 -1.20
C ILE A 183 -24.77 -0.40 -1.20
N GLY A 184 -24.43 0.43 -2.19
CA GLY A 184 -23.19 1.18 -2.25
C GLY A 184 -23.43 2.64 -1.89
N HIS A 185 -22.40 3.30 -1.36
CA HIS A 185 -22.44 4.70 -0.99
C HIS A 185 -21.54 5.54 -1.90
N GLU A 186 -22.00 6.74 -2.23
CA GLU A 186 -21.24 7.72 -3.01
C GLU A 186 -21.16 9.04 -2.22
N LEU A 187 -20.01 9.69 -2.28
CA LEU A 187 -19.74 10.99 -1.70
C LEU A 187 -18.97 11.85 -2.70
N THR A 188 -19.44 13.07 -2.90
CA THR A 188 -18.68 14.12 -3.58
C THR A 188 -18.50 15.29 -2.64
N TRP A 189 -17.31 15.89 -2.66
CA TRP A 189 -16.98 17.03 -1.83
C TRP A 189 -16.06 18.00 -2.58
N ARG A 190 -16.10 19.28 -2.19
CA ARG A 190 -15.23 20.30 -2.76
C ARG A 190 -14.60 21.16 -1.67
N GLY A 191 -13.28 21.13 -1.62
CA GLY A 191 -12.44 21.90 -0.73
C GLY A 191 -11.80 23.13 -1.36
N PRO A 192 -10.92 23.80 -0.60
CA PRO A 192 -10.23 25.01 -1.01
C PRO A 192 -8.99 24.75 -1.91
N GLY A 193 -8.51 23.51 -1.97
CA GLY A 193 -7.30 23.15 -2.70
C GLY A 193 -7.51 22.88 -4.19
N THR A 194 -6.47 22.33 -4.83
CA THR A 194 -6.47 22.03 -6.27
C THR A 194 -6.23 20.56 -6.59
N ALA A 195 -5.61 19.81 -5.68
CA ALA A 195 -5.42 18.38 -5.84
C ALA A 195 -6.75 17.63 -5.76
N SER A 196 -6.84 16.50 -6.44
CA SER A 196 -8.04 15.66 -6.44
C SER A 196 -7.85 14.36 -5.65
N ILE A 197 -8.93 13.87 -5.04
CA ILE A 197 -9.02 12.49 -4.56
C ILE A 197 -10.13 11.78 -5.32
N GLU A 198 -9.80 10.64 -5.91
CA GLU A 198 -10.74 9.67 -6.46
C GLU A 198 -10.48 8.32 -5.79
N ALA A 199 -11.49 7.77 -5.12
CA ALA A 199 -11.34 6.55 -4.34
C ALA A 199 -12.54 5.62 -4.51
N GLU A 200 -12.29 4.42 -5.03
CA GLU A 200 -13.33 3.42 -5.29
C GLU A 200 -13.01 2.10 -4.59
N ALA A 201 -14.03 1.51 -3.98
CA ALA A 201 -13.97 0.15 -3.44
C ALA A 201 -15.14 -0.69 -3.98
N GLY A 202 -14.87 -1.84 -4.61
CA GLY A 202 -15.92 -2.75 -5.05
C GLY A 202 -16.73 -3.27 -3.85
N VAL A 203 -16.03 -3.82 -2.86
CA VAL A 203 -16.59 -4.23 -1.56
C VAL A 203 -15.67 -3.78 -0.43
N GLY A 204 -16.18 -2.94 0.46
CA GLY A 204 -15.45 -2.41 1.61
C GLY A 204 -15.71 -0.92 1.80
N ASP A 205 -15.06 -0.33 2.80
CA ASP A 205 -15.30 1.05 3.18
C ASP A 205 -14.23 2.00 2.61
N VAL A 206 -14.65 3.22 2.28
CA VAL A 206 -13.76 4.31 1.89
C VAL A 206 -13.81 5.41 2.96
N VAL A 207 -12.65 5.68 3.56
CA VAL A 207 -12.50 6.67 4.63
C VAL A 207 -11.47 7.72 4.24
N ILE A 208 -11.93 8.96 4.10
CA ILE A 208 -11.08 10.11 3.82
C ILE A 208 -11.02 11.00 5.06
N ARG A 209 -9.81 11.40 5.46
CA ARG A 209 -9.59 12.36 6.56
C ARG A 209 -8.72 13.51 6.09
N LEU A 210 -9.34 14.66 5.92
CA LEU A 210 -8.68 15.93 5.66
C LEU A 210 -8.57 16.70 6.98
N ARG A 211 -7.40 17.27 7.26
CA ARG A 211 -7.08 17.93 8.53
C ARG A 211 -6.52 19.33 8.33
#